data_AF-A0A497T6L9-F1
#
_entry.id   AF-A0A497T6L9-F1
#
_cell.length_a   1.000
_cell.length_b   1.000
_cell.length_c   1.000
_cell.angle_alpha   90.00
_cell.angle_beta   90.00
_cell.angle_gamma   90.00
#
_symmetry.space_group_name_H-M   'P 1'
#
loop_
_entity.id
_entity.type
_entity.pdbx_description
1 polymer ?
#
loop_
_entity_poly.entity_id
_entity_poly.type
_entity_poly.pdbx_seq_one_letter_code
_entity_poly.pdbx_strand_id
1 'polypeptide(L)'
;MLYYVPQFLHPSQMGGLLAVKIMRMLEERGIPPSYARWYLWLRASREIVNLYNDVIKQIARVLKAPEVSTERELERFYRAQEPLVRRYEEMRRKLRGGWKVLNWVVINPADIKRVDRRTWRILDETYIPDYDTVFTEMVDYIRERLREKDRIIASKLVKLEYIGIDSETGHDIYYDKIRKEYVVRDERGNEIKRSETLELDYTYSIETHTSHGKPIDFAAEITGKTFVKGKDRKGVEEVEKGIQKTLKEWIKENFDRQKMEKAQREGKTVPTEALLSEKIIKEGIEYKLERGREGWVEFTFEKTKERPWKKDVRLRLML
;
A
#
# COMPACT_ATOMS: atom_id res chain seq x y z
N MET A 1 -14.16 11.72 -8.67
CA MET A 1 -14.68 12.93 -9.34
C MET A 1 -14.41 14.12 -8.41
N LEU A 2 -13.30 14.84 -8.62
CA LEU A 2 -12.86 15.95 -7.77
C LEU A 2 -13.46 17.25 -8.33
N TYR A 3 -14.45 17.80 -7.64
CA TYR A 3 -15.05 19.08 -8.00
C TYR A 3 -14.09 20.21 -7.60
N TYR A 4 -13.51 20.88 -8.61
CA TYR A 4 -12.81 22.14 -8.43
C TYR A 4 -13.87 23.21 -8.18
N VAL A 5 -13.90 23.80 -6.98
CA VAL A 5 -14.82 24.90 -6.67
C VAL A 5 -14.30 26.14 -7.39
N PRO A 6 -15.12 26.85 -8.20
CA PRO A 6 -14.71 28.07 -8.88
C PRO A 6 -14.17 29.08 -7.87
N GLN A 7 -13.08 29.77 -8.22
CA GLN A 7 -12.57 30.90 -7.44
C GLN A 7 -13.66 31.97 -7.34
N PHE A 8 -14.08 32.32 -6.12
CA PHE A 8 -14.85 33.54 -5.90
C PHE A 8 -13.94 34.76 -6.15
N LEU A 9 -14.39 35.63 -7.05
CA LEU A 9 -13.64 36.81 -7.50
C LEU A 9 -13.31 37.76 -6.33
N HIS A 10 -12.12 38.35 -6.39
CA HIS A 10 -11.73 39.45 -5.51
C HIS A 10 -12.68 40.65 -5.72
N PRO A 11 -12.97 41.50 -4.71
CA PRO A 11 -13.78 42.71 -4.91
C PRO A 11 -13.22 43.70 -5.94
N SER A 12 -11.91 43.69 -6.21
CA SER A 12 -11.32 44.45 -7.33
C SER A 12 -11.57 43.83 -8.72
N GLN A 13 -12.14 42.62 -8.75
CA GLN A 13 -12.53 41.86 -9.95
C GLN A 13 -14.06 41.72 -10.07
N MET A 14 -14.82 41.98 -9.00
CA MET A 14 -16.25 42.26 -9.07
C MET A 14 -16.39 43.69 -9.56
N GLY A 15 -16.67 43.88 -10.86
CA GLY A 15 -16.92 45.20 -11.43
C GLY A 15 -17.89 45.98 -10.54
N GLY A 16 -17.57 47.25 -10.25
CA GLY A 16 -18.25 48.07 -9.24
C GLY A 16 -19.78 48.08 -9.32
N LEU A 17 -20.34 47.76 -10.48
CA LEU A 17 -21.78 47.58 -10.71
C LEU A 17 -22.44 46.49 -9.85
N LEU A 18 -21.77 45.37 -9.58
CA LEU A 18 -22.37 44.25 -8.84
C LEU A 18 -22.45 44.56 -7.33
N ALA A 19 -21.40 45.15 -6.78
CA ALA A 19 -21.38 45.61 -5.39
C ALA A 19 -22.46 46.68 -5.14
N VAL A 20 -22.64 47.61 -6.08
CA VAL A 20 -23.69 48.65 -6.02
C VAL A 20 -25.09 48.05 -6.09
N LYS A 21 -25.34 47.04 -6.95
CA LYS A 21 -26.65 46.37 -7.03
C LYS A 21 -27.03 45.63 -5.74
N ILE A 22 -26.07 44.97 -5.11
CA ILE A 22 -26.31 44.25 -3.85
C ILE A 22 -26.56 45.23 -2.70
N MET A 23 -25.81 46.34 -2.62
CA MET A 23 -26.06 47.39 -1.62
C MET A 23 -27.48 47.96 -1.73
N ARG A 24 -27.93 48.25 -2.96
CA ARG A 24 -29.28 48.77 -3.21
C ARG A 24 -30.38 47.79 -2.81
N MET A 25 -30.20 46.50 -3.10
CA MET A 25 -31.16 45.46 -2.73
C MET A 25 -31.25 45.24 -1.20
N LEU A 26 -30.15 45.42 -0.48
CA LEU A 26 -30.12 45.34 0.99
C LEU A 26 -30.80 46.57 1.62
N GLU A 27 -30.56 47.77 1.07
CA GLU A 27 -31.24 49.00 1.45
C GLU A 27 -32.76 48.91 1.22
N GLU A 28 -33.20 48.39 0.06
CA GLU A 28 -34.62 48.15 -0.26
C GLU A 28 -35.31 47.18 0.72
N ARG A 29 -34.54 46.31 1.39
CA ARG A 29 -35.02 45.38 2.42
C ARG A 29 -34.83 45.90 3.85
N GLY A 30 -34.44 47.16 4.02
CA GLY A 30 -34.26 47.79 5.33
C GLY A 30 -33.03 47.29 6.10
N ILE A 31 -32.08 46.63 5.43
CA ILE A 31 -30.86 46.08 6.03
C ILE A 31 -29.70 47.00 5.64
N PRO A 32 -29.25 47.92 6.50
CA PRO A 32 -28.16 48.83 6.15
C PRO A 32 -26.85 48.04 5.97
N PRO A 33 -26.27 47.98 4.77
CA PRO A 33 -24.99 47.32 4.56
C PRO A 33 -23.90 48.27 5.06
N SER A 34 -23.36 48.04 6.25
CA SER A 34 -22.10 48.69 6.59
C SER A 34 -20.98 48.03 5.78
N TYR A 35 -20.25 48.83 5.00
CA TYR A 35 -19.13 48.39 4.16
C TYR A 35 -18.14 47.45 4.90
N ALA A 36 -17.95 47.68 6.21
CA ALA A 36 -17.17 46.84 7.09
C ALA A 36 -17.68 45.38 7.19
N ARG A 37 -19.00 45.15 7.27
CA ARG A 37 -19.58 43.79 7.37
C ARG A 37 -19.43 43.02 6.07
N TRP A 38 -19.62 43.68 4.92
CA TRP A 38 -19.43 43.08 3.60
C TRP A 38 -17.97 42.68 3.34
N TYR A 39 -17.03 43.57 3.68
CA TYR A 39 -15.60 43.29 3.54
C TYR A 39 -15.14 42.12 4.43
N LEU A 40 -15.65 42.04 5.66
CA LEU A 40 -15.39 40.93 6.57
C LEU A 40 -15.95 39.61 6.04
N TRP A 41 -17.16 39.62 5.45
CA TRP A 41 -17.76 38.43 4.84
C TRP A 41 -16.94 37.90 3.65
N LEU A 42 -16.54 38.78 2.72
CA LEU A 42 -15.71 38.40 1.56
C LEU A 42 -14.36 37.81 1.99
N ARG A 43 -13.74 38.41 3.01
CA ARG A 43 -12.49 37.91 3.57
C ARG A 43 -12.67 36.52 4.19
N ALA A 44 -13.73 36.33 4.97
CA ALA A 44 -14.04 35.05 5.60
C ALA A 44 -14.29 33.94 4.56
N SER A 45 -15.11 34.21 3.56
CA SER A 45 -15.37 33.30 2.44
C SER A 45 -14.08 32.90 1.71
N ARG A 46 -13.21 33.86 1.42
CA ARG A 46 -11.92 33.60 0.76
C ARG A 46 -11.00 32.74 1.63
N GLU A 47 -10.88 33.03 2.92
CA GLU A 47 -10.05 32.26 3.84
C GLU A 47 -10.54 30.80 3.93
N ILE A 48 -11.86 30.57 4.04
CA ILE A 48 -12.49 29.24 4.11
C ILE A 48 -12.28 28.45 2.81
N VAL A 49 -12.57 29.05 1.66
CA VAL A 49 -12.40 28.40 0.35
C VAL A 49 -10.94 28.05 0.08
N ASN A 50 -10.00 28.94 0.45
CA ASN A 50 -8.58 28.65 0.31
C ASN A 50 -8.16 27.45 1.18
N LEU A 51 -8.59 27.41 2.45
CA LEU A 51 -8.31 26.29 3.33
C LEU A 51 -8.87 24.98 2.77
N TYR A 52 -10.12 24.99 2.31
CA TYR A 52 -10.72 23.83 1.66
C TYR A 52 -9.90 23.34 0.46
N ASN A 53 -9.55 24.24 -0.46
CA ASN A 53 -8.76 23.91 -1.64
C ASN A 53 -7.38 23.35 -1.28
N ASP A 54 -6.73 23.88 -0.25
CA ASP A 54 -5.44 23.38 0.24
C ASP A 54 -5.55 21.97 0.83
N VAL A 55 -6.63 21.68 1.58
CA VAL A 55 -6.93 20.33 2.09
C VAL A 55 -7.13 19.35 0.94
N ILE A 56 -7.96 19.70 -0.05
CA ILE A 56 -8.20 18.84 -1.22
C ILE A 56 -6.92 18.58 -2.02
N LYS A 57 -6.09 19.62 -2.25
CA LYS A 57 -4.79 19.46 -2.91
C LYS A 57 -3.88 18.51 -2.16
N GLN A 58 -3.84 18.59 -0.83
CA GLN A 58 -3.04 17.66 -0.03
C GLN A 58 -3.59 16.23 -0.05
N ILE A 59 -4.91 16.04 0.00
CA ILE A 59 -5.53 14.71 -0.18
C ILE A 59 -5.08 14.11 -1.52
N ALA A 60 -5.18 14.88 -2.61
CA ALA A 60 -4.76 14.43 -3.94
C ALA A 60 -3.26 14.07 -4.00
N ARG A 61 -2.40 14.80 -3.26
CA ARG A 61 -0.97 14.48 -3.14
C ARG A 61 -0.75 13.17 -2.40
N VAL A 62 -1.42 12.94 -1.27
CA VAL A 62 -1.31 11.69 -0.51
C VAL A 62 -1.80 10.52 -1.37
N LEU A 63 -2.94 10.65 -2.06
CA LEU A 63 -3.46 9.61 -2.94
C LEU A 63 -2.45 9.17 -4.01
N LYS A 64 -1.71 10.11 -4.59
CA LYS A 64 -0.65 9.85 -5.59
C LYS A 64 0.68 9.40 -5.00
N ALA A 65 0.88 9.52 -3.69
CA ALA A 65 2.12 9.10 -3.06
C ALA A 65 2.24 7.57 -3.06
N PRO A 66 3.47 7.03 -3.16
CA PRO A 66 3.70 5.60 -3.04
C PRO A 66 3.25 5.12 -1.65
N GLU A 67 2.90 3.84 -1.61
CA GLU A 67 2.71 3.12 -0.36
C GLU A 67 3.99 3.08 0.47
N VAL A 68 3.83 2.92 1.78
CA VAL A 68 4.94 2.92 2.75
C VAL A 68 4.92 1.64 3.58
N SER A 69 6.06 1.30 4.16
CA SER A 69 6.29 0.04 4.86
C SER A 69 6.28 0.18 6.39
N THR A 70 6.40 1.40 6.90
CA THR A 70 6.49 1.68 8.34
C THR A 70 5.62 2.85 8.79
N GLU A 71 5.22 2.85 10.06
CA GLU A 71 4.49 3.98 10.66
C GLU A 71 5.32 5.27 10.69
N ARG A 72 6.65 5.16 10.85
CA ARG A 72 7.56 6.31 10.83
C ARG A 72 7.54 7.03 9.47
N GLU A 73 7.39 6.29 8.38
CA GLU A 73 7.23 6.86 7.05
C GLU A 73 5.86 7.54 6.86
N LEU A 74 4.84 7.17 7.64
CA LEU A 74 3.56 7.89 7.65
C LEU A 74 3.65 9.24 8.36
N GLU A 75 4.50 9.37 9.38
CA GLU A 75 4.63 10.62 10.16
C GLU A 75 4.86 11.84 9.27
N ARG A 76 5.61 11.70 8.16
CA ARG A 76 5.85 12.81 7.23
C ARG A 76 4.55 13.38 6.64
N PHE A 77 3.55 12.53 6.40
CA PHE A 77 2.25 12.95 5.86
C PHE A 77 1.40 13.62 6.94
N TYR A 78 1.44 13.13 8.17
CA TYR A 78 0.76 13.76 9.32
C TYR A 78 1.39 15.12 9.66
N ARG A 79 2.72 15.23 9.69
CA ARG A 79 3.41 16.51 9.89
C ARG A 79 3.07 17.54 8.81
N ALA A 80 2.98 17.11 7.55
CA ALA A 80 2.55 17.98 6.46
C ALA A 80 1.09 18.47 6.57
N GLN A 81 0.27 17.80 7.40
CA GLN A 81 -1.11 18.17 7.69
C GLN A 81 -1.24 19.19 8.82
N GLU A 82 -0.30 19.23 9.78
CA GLU A 82 -0.37 20.11 10.95
C GLU A 82 -0.69 21.57 10.61
N PRO A 83 -0.09 22.21 9.58
CA PRO A 83 -0.41 23.60 9.24
C PRO A 83 -1.88 23.78 8.83
N LEU A 84 -2.48 22.79 8.16
CA LEU A 84 -3.89 22.83 7.75
C LEU A 84 -4.83 22.65 8.94
N VAL A 85 -4.47 21.78 9.89
CA VAL A 85 -5.23 21.58 11.13
C VAL A 85 -5.20 22.85 11.97
N ARG A 86 -4.03 23.48 12.14
CA ARG A 86 -3.91 24.77 12.86
C ARG A 86 -4.76 25.86 12.20
N ARG A 87 -4.73 25.97 10.87
CA ARG A 87 -5.58 26.93 10.12
C ARG A 87 -7.07 26.64 10.30
N TYR A 88 -7.47 25.37 10.31
CA TYR A 88 -8.85 24.95 10.60
C TYR A 88 -9.27 25.34 12.02
N GLU A 89 -8.45 25.08 13.02
CA GLU A 89 -8.74 25.43 14.42
C GLU A 89 -8.85 26.95 14.61
N GLU A 90 -7.95 27.71 13.99
CA GLU A 90 -8.00 29.17 14.01
C GLU A 90 -9.29 29.69 13.36
N MET A 91 -9.69 29.12 12.24
CA MET A 91 -10.93 29.46 11.52
C MET A 91 -12.16 29.15 12.36
N ARG A 92 -12.20 27.98 13.01
CA ARG A 92 -13.27 27.59 13.92
C ARG A 92 -13.32 28.51 15.15
N ARG A 93 -12.19 28.99 15.64
CA ARG A 93 -12.11 29.98 16.72
C ARG A 93 -12.66 31.34 16.25
N LYS A 94 -12.30 31.80 15.05
CA LYS A 94 -12.82 33.05 14.45
C LYS A 94 -14.35 33.00 14.30
N LEU A 95 -14.89 31.89 13.79
CA LEU A 95 -16.34 31.68 13.66
C LEU A 95 -17.08 31.68 15.00
N ARG A 96 -16.53 31.03 16.03
CA ARG A 96 -17.13 31.03 17.37
C ARG A 96 -17.04 32.39 18.08
N GLY A 97 -16.13 33.26 17.65
CA GLY A 97 -15.93 34.61 18.19
C GLY A 97 -16.39 35.70 17.22
N GLY A 98 -15.43 36.50 16.71
CA GLY A 98 -15.70 37.73 15.97
C GLY A 98 -16.41 37.58 14.62
N TRP A 99 -16.51 36.37 14.07
CA TRP A 99 -17.25 36.10 12.83
C TRP A 99 -18.65 35.54 13.06
N LYS A 100 -19.08 35.38 14.32
CA LYS A 100 -20.46 35.00 14.66
C LYS A 100 -21.51 35.96 14.05
N VAL A 101 -21.14 37.24 13.88
CA VAL A 101 -21.98 38.28 13.26
C VAL A 101 -22.03 38.17 11.72
N LEU A 102 -21.10 37.43 11.10
CA LEU A 102 -21.08 37.21 9.64
C LEU A 102 -22.07 36.13 9.19
N ASN A 103 -22.51 35.26 10.11
CA ASN A 103 -23.59 34.31 9.87
C ASN A 103 -24.88 35.01 9.42
N TRP A 104 -25.15 36.21 9.94
CA TRP A 104 -26.33 37.01 9.60
C TRP A 104 -26.35 37.55 8.16
N VAL A 105 -25.25 37.39 7.40
CA VAL A 105 -25.14 37.90 6.03
C VAL A 105 -25.15 36.71 5.06
N VAL A 106 -26.34 36.35 4.59
CA VAL A 106 -26.60 35.39 3.51
C VAL A 106 -27.81 35.94 2.73
N ILE A 107 -27.93 36.05 1.40
CA ILE A 107 -27.09 35.88 0.20
C ILE A 107 -27.73 36.76 -0.90
N ASN A 108 -26.91 37.19 -1.86
CA ASN A 108 -27.30 37.76 -3.15
C ASN A 108 -28.11 36.75 -4.02
N PRO A 109 -29.36 37.03 -4.41
CA PRO A 109 -30.20 36.16 -5.25
C PRO A 109 -29.61 35.79 -6.62
N ALA A 110 -28.65 36.56 -7.15
CA ALA A 110 -28.12 36.33 -8.49
C ALA A 110 -27.12 35.16 -8.58
N ASP A 111 -26.54 34.73 -7.46
CA ASP A 111 -25.57 33.62 -7.42
C ASP A 111 -26.24 32.23 -7.37
N ILE A 112 -27.58 32.19 -7.25
CA ILE A 112 -28.42 30.98 -7.19
C ILE A 112 -28.38 30.18 -8.51
N LYS A 113 -28.14 30.82 -9.66
CA LYS A 113 -28.24 30.15 -10.98
C LYS A 113 -27.01 29.34 -11.41
N ARG A 114 -25.90 29.40 -10.67
CA ARG A 114 -24.61 28.79 -11.09
C ARG A 114 -24.03 27.76 -10.11
N VAL A 115 -24.74 27.44 -9.04
CA VAL A 115 -24.28 26.47 -8.04
C VAL A 115 -24.95 25.11 -8.30
N ASP A 116 -24.12 24.07 -8.44
CA ASP A 116 -24.51 22.69 -8.75
C ASP A 116 -25.55 22.12 -7.76
N ARG A 117 -26.44 21.26 -8.28
CA ARG A 117 -27.62 20.66 -7.63
C ARG A 117 -27.32 19.87 -6.36
N ARG A 118 -26.08 19.58 -6.01
CA ARG A 118 -25.73 18.92 -4.74
C ARG A 118 -25.65 19.85 -3.55
N THR A 119 -25.49 21.16 -3.77
CA THR A 119 -25.58 22.18 -2.71
C THR A 119 -27.03 22.56 -2.41
N TRP A 120 -28.00 22.04 -3.18
CA TRP A 120 -29.44 22.32 -3.05
C TRP A 120 -30.09 21.87 -1.75
N ARG A 121 -29.50 20.93 -0.99
CA ARG A 121 -30.13 20.48 0.26
C ARG A 121 -30.17 21.55 1.35
N ILE A 122 -29.48 22.67 1.16
CA ILE A 122 -29.46 23.81 2.08
C ILE A 122 -30.46 24.91 1.65
N LEU A 123 -31.12 24.79 0.49
CA LEU A 123 -31.89 25.88 -0.16
C LEU A 123 -33.17 25.39 -0.87
N ASP A 124 -33.98 24.58 -0.20
CA ASP A 124 -35.39 24.37 -0.58
C ASP A 124 -36.19 25.67 -0.31
N GLU A 125 -37.13 26.05 -1.18
CA GLU A 125 -37.92 27.29 -1.04
C GLU A 125 -38.81 27.31 0.21
N THR A 126 -39.09 26.14 0.79
CA THR A 126 -39.73 25.99 2.11
C THR A 126 -38.73 25.87 3.26
N TYR A 127 -37.45 25.69 2.94
CA TYR A 127 -36.35 25.60 3.88
C TYR A 127 -35.67 26.95 3.99
N ILE A 128 -36.08 27.73 4.98
CA ILE A 128 -35.27 28.81 5.51
C ILE A 128 -34.08 28.13 6.18
N PRO A 129 -32.86 28.18 5.63
CA PRO A 129 -31.72 27.75 6.41
C PRO A 129 -31.68 28.68 7.61
N ASP A 130 -31.74 28.10 8.81
CA ASP A 130 -31.48 28.86 10.02
C ASP A 130 -30.17 29.61 9.75
N TYR A 131 -30.21 30.94 9.78
CA TYR A 131 -29.19 31.84 9.20
C TYR A 131 -27.78 31.65 9.81
N ASP A 132 -27.58 30.66 10.67
CA ASP A 132 -26.36 30.27 11.36
C ASP A 132 -25.45 29.24 10.64
N THR A 133 -25.83 28.72 9.46
CA THR A 133 -25.26 27.43 9.01
C THR A 133 -24.22 27.44 7.89
N VAL A 134 -24.19 28.38 6.93
CA VAL A 134 -23.32 28.20 5.72
C VAL A 134 -21.82 28.12 6.05
N PHE A 135 -21.27 29.07 6.82
CA PHE A 135 -19.85 29.01 7.19
C PHE A 135 -19.55 27.89 8.19
N THR A 136 -20.49 27.59 9.07
CA THR A 136 -20.41 26.49 10.03
C THR A 136 -20.34 25.15 9.30
N GLU A 137 -21.24 24.90 8.35
CA GLU A 137 -21.28 23.72 7.49
C GLU A 137 -20.03 23.59 6.62
N MET A 138 -19.54 24.69 6.04
CA MET A 138 -18.29 24.65 5.26
C MET A 138 -17.08 24.28 6.14
N VAL A 139 -17.02 24.80 7.37
CA VAL A 139 -15.94 24.46 8.30
C VAL A 139 -16.08 23.02 8.80
N ASP A 140 -17.30 22.55 9.08
CA ASP A 140 -17.53 21.14 9.41
C ASP A 140 -17.21 20.22 8.23
N TYR A 141 -17.47 20.65 7.00
CA TYR A 141 -17.05 19.92 5.81
C TYR A 141 -15.53 19.84 5.67
N ILE A 142 -14.80 20.93 5.95
CA ILE A 142 -13.32 20.91 6.01
C ILE A 142 -12.83 19.91 7.07
N ARG A 143 -13.50 19.84 8.23
CA ARG A 143 -13.19 18.86 9.28
C ARG A 143 -13.33 17.43 8.77
N GLU A 144 -14.42 17.13 8.08
CA GLU A 144 -14.65 15.81 7.50
C GLU A 144 -13.60 15.47 6.43
N ARG A 145 -13.16 16.44 5.63
CA ARG A 145 -12.07 16.23 4.66
C ARG A 145 -10.71 16.01 5.32
N LEU A 146 -10.42 16.68 6.44
CA LEU A 146 -9.23 16.39 7.23
C LEU A 146 -9.26 14.97 7.80
N ARG A 147 -10.42 14.51 8.31
CA ARG A 147 -10.61 13.13 8.80
C ARG A 147 -10.48 12.09 7.69
N GLU A 148 -11.06 12.36 6.52
CA GLU A 148 -10.88 11.52 5.34
C GLU A 148 -9.40 11.41 4.97
N LYS A 149 -8.67 12.53 5.00
CA LYS A 149 -7.24 12.54 4.75
C LYS A 149 -6.48 11.67 5.74
N ASP A 150 -6.80 11.71 7.04
CA ASP A 150 -6.18 10.82 8.03
C ASP A 150 -6.38 9.34 7.69
N ARG A 151 -7.59 8.96 7.23
CA ARG A 151 -7.87 7.59 6.77
C ARG A 151 -7.06 7.22 5.53
N ILE A 152 -6.91 8.14 4.58
CA ILE A 152 -6.10 7.94 3.36
C ILE A 152 -4.62 7.82 3.71
N ILE A 153 -4.11 8.62 4.67
CA ILE A 153 -2.73 8.48 5.15
C ILE A 153 -2.55 7.10 5.78
N ALA A 154 -3.45 6.69 6.67
CA ALA A 154 -3.38 5.38 7.30
C ALA A 154 -3.45 4.22 6.29
N SER A 155 -4.19 4.38 5.19
CA SER A 155 -4.28 3.36 4.14
C SER A 155 -3.03 3.24 3.28
N LYS A 156 -2.06 4.17 3.38
CA LYS A 156 -0.78 4.06 2.67
C LYS A 156 0.19 3.08 3.30
N LEU A 157 -0.05 2.66 4.54
CA LEU A 157 0.76 1.64 5.18
C LEU A 157 0.37 0.26 4.66
N VAL A 158 1.28 -0.38 3.94
CA VAL A 158 1.12 -1.77 3.50
C VAL A 158 1.33 -2.66 4.71
N LYS A 159 0.22 -3.10 5.29
CA LYS A 159 0.24 -4.00 6.44
C LYS A 159 0.55 -5.43 6.02
N LEU A 160 0.09 -5.82 4.83
CA LEU A 160 0.13 -7.18 4.34
C LEU A 160 0.80 -7.20 2.98
N GLU A 161 1.82 -8.04 2.85
CA GLU A 161 2.49 -8.30 1.58
C GLU A 161 2.20 -9.73 1.15
N TYR A 162 1.77 -9.90 -0.09
CA TYR A 162 1.48 -11.23 -0.64
C TYR A 162 2.76 -12.08 -0.73
N ILE A 163 2.68 -13.32 -0.29
CA ILE A 163 3.80 -14.28 -0.30
C ILE A 163 3.57 -15.36 -1.34
N GLY A 164 2.38 -15.96 -1.39
CA GLY A 164 2.07 -17.11 -2.22
C GLY A 164 0.74 -17.75 -1.83
N ILE A 165 0.50 -18.96 -2.32
CA ILE A 165 -0.71 -19.75 -2.00
C ILE A 165 -0.32 -20.85 -1.03
N ASP A 166 -1.15 -21.06 -0.01
CA ASP A 166 -1.02 -22.17 0.94
C ASP A 166 -1.40 -23.48 0.24
N SER A 167 -0.46 -24.43 0.16
CA SER A 167 -0.66 -25.68 -0.57
C SER A 167 -1.70 -26.60 0.05
N GLU A 168 -1.98 -26.46 1.35
CA GLU A 168 -3.02 -27.24 2.03
C GLU A 168 -4.43 -26.72 1.75
N THR A 169 -4.62 -25.41 1.86
CA THR A 169 -5.96 -24.81 1.80
C THR A 169 -6.30 -24.18 0.45
N GLY A 170 -5.31 -23.92 -0.41
CA GLY A 170 -5.46 -23.19 -1.68
C GLY A 170 -5.71 -21.69 -1.50
N HIS A 171 -5.54 -21.16 -0.29
CA HIS A 171 -5.80 -19.76 0.06
C HIS A 171 -4.54 -18.90 0.06
N ASP A 172 -4.70 -17.59 -0.10
CA ASP A 172 -3.58 -16.65 -0.18
C ASP A 172 -2.87 -16.49 1.18
N ILE A 173 -1.55 -16.52 1.14
CA ILE A 173 -0.66 -16.21 2.26
C ILE A 173 -0.15 -14.78 2.11
N TYR A 174 -0.29 -14.01 3.18
CA TYR A 174 0.27 -12.68 3.33
C TYR A 174 1.24 -12.63 4.51
N TYR A 175 2.24 -11.76 4.42
CA TYR A 175 3.14 -11.41 5.51
C TYR A 175 2.72 -10.07 6.13
N ASP A 176 2.38 -10.10 7.41
CA ASP A 176 2.06 -8.93 8.23
C ASP A 176 3.35 -8.21 8.63
N LYS A 177 3.63 -7.07 7.98
CA LYS A 177 4.86 -6.29 8.19
C LYS A 177 4.96 -5.69 9.59
N ILE A 178 3.83 -5.52 10.27
CA ILE A 178 3.75 -4.94 11.61
C ILE A 178 3.97 -6.04 12.65
N ARG A 179 3.20 -7.12 12.57
CA ARG A 179 3.29 -8.23 13.54
C ARG A 179 4.44 -9.20 13.27
N LYS A 180 5.05 -9.13 12.08
CA LYS A 180 6.13 -10.01 11.63
C LYS A 180 5.71 -11.48 11.53
N GLU A 181 4.48 -11.72 11.08
CA GLU A 181 3.83 -13.03 11.01
C GLU A 181 3.22 -13.27 9.63
N TYR A 182 3.08 -14.53 9.25
CA TYR A 182 2.31 -14.96 8.08
C TYR A 182 0.85 -15.19 8.44
N VAL A 183 -0.03 -14.92 7.48
CA VAL A 183 -1.48 -14.99 7.63
C VAL A 183 -2.10 -15.58 6.38
N VAL A 184 -2.91 -16.63 6.53
CA VAL A 184 -3.74 -17.17 5.44
C VAL A 184 -5.09 -16.47 5.46
N ARG A 185 -5.57 -16.05 4.29
CA ARG A 185 -6.89 -15.42 4.15
C ARG A 185 -7.75 -16.09 3.11
N ASP A 186 -9.04 -16.23 3.42
CA ASP A 186 -10.03 -16.68 2.45
C ASP A 186 -10.27 -15.62 1.34
N GLU A 187 -11.06 -15.98 0.33
CA GLU A 187 -11.43 -15.08 -0.77
C GLU A 187 -12.21 -13.82 -0.31
N ARG A 188 -12.79 -13.87 0.90
CA ARG A 188 -13.52 -12.74 1.51
C ARG A 188 -12.61 -11.85 2.36
N GLY A 189 -11.33 -12.20 2.49
CA GLY A 189 -10.33 -11.49 3.28
C GLY A 189 -10.35 -11.81 4.78
N ASN A 190 -11.11 -12.82 5.21
CA ASN A 190 -11.11 -13.27 6.60
C ASN A 190 -9.82 -14.04 6.90
N GLU A 191 -9.26 -13.80 8.07
CA GLU A 191 -8.11 -14.54 8.57
C GLU A 191 -8.52 -15.96 8.97
N ILE A 192 -7.88 -16.96 8.36
CA ILE A 192 -8.09 -18.39 8.68
C ILE A 192 -7.03 -18.88 9.66
N LYS A 193 -5.76 -18.54 9.39
CA LYS A 193 -4.60 -19.07 10.09
C LYS A 193 -3.50 -18.02 10.19
N ARG A 194 -2.72 -18.08 11.26
CA ARG A 194 -1.60 -17.19 11.53
C ARG A 194 -0.43 -17.95 12.14
N SER A 195 0.78 -17.62 11.72
CA SER A 195 2.01 -18.25 12.21
C SER A 195 3.20 -17.30 12.06
N GLU A 196 4.15 -17.33 12.97
CA GLU A 196 5.43 -16.62 12.80
C GLU A 196 6.33 -17.28 11.73
N THR A 197 6.06 -18.55 11.41
CA THR A 197 6.85 -19.38 10.51
C THR A 197 6.05 -19.84 9.29
N LEU A 198 6.79 -20.00 8.19
CA LEU A 198 6.31 -20.52 6.92
C LEU A 198 7.20 -21.71 6.51
N GLU A 199 6.59 -22.85 6.19
CA GLU A 199 7.24 -24.01 5.59
C GLU A 199 7.32 -23.81 4.07
N LEU A 200 8.48 -24.12 3.51
CA LEU A 200 8.73 -24.15 2.08
C LEU A 200 9.03 -25.59 1.71
N ASP A 201 8.10 -26.24 1.03
CA ASP A 201 8.30 -27.56 0.44
C ASP A 201 8.84 -27.35 -0.98
N TYR A 202 9.92 -28.02 -1.33
CA TYR A 202 10.59 -27.82 -2.61
C TYR A 202 10.83 -29.13 -3.34
N THR A 203 10.75 -29.04 -4.67
CA THR A 203 11.03 -30.15 -5.58
C THR A 203 12.03 -29.70 -6.64
N TYR A 204 13.09 -30.49 -6.78
CA TYR A 204 14.10 -30.35 -7.83
C TYR A 204 14.32 -31.69 -8.52
N SER A 205 14.79 -31.65 -9.75
CA SER A 205 15.13 -32.83 -10.53
C SER A 205 16.54 -32.70 -11.13
N ILE A 206 17.15 -33.84 -11.45
CA ILE A 206 18.37 -33.92 -12.26
C ILE A 206 18.14 -34.99 -13.31
N GLU A 207 18.30 -34.63 -14.57
CA GLU A 207 18.29 -35.57 -15.68
C GLU A 207 19.53 -35.39 -16.56
N THR A 208 20.21 -36.50 -16.86
CA THR A 208 21.32 -36.50 -17.82
C THR A 208 20.93 -37.21 -19.11
N HIS A 209 21.07 -36.50 -20.23
CA HIS A 209 21.10 -37.10 -21.55
C HIS A 209 22.54 -37.22 -22.04
N THR A 210 22.88 -38.33 -22.68
CA THR A 210 24.06 -38.38 -23.56
C THR A 210 23.64 -37.90 -24.95
N SER A 211 24.50 -37.11 -25.60
CA SER A 211 24.31 -36.73 -26.99
C SER A 211 24.20 -37.99 -27.87
N HIS A 212 23.30 -37.94 -28.85
CA HIS A 212 22.98 -39.03 -29.81
C HIS A 212 22.00 -40.12 -29.32
N GLY A 213 20.84 -39.73 -28.79
CA GLY A 213 19.64 -40.61 -28.75
C GLY A 213 19.76 -41.84 -27.85
N LYS A 214 20.63 -41.81 -26.85
CA LYS A 214 20.83 -42.89 -25.86
C LYS A 214 20.11 -42.61 -24.54
N PRO A 215 19.80 -43.66 -23.74
CA PRO A 215 18.98 -43.56 -22.53
C PRO A 215 19.57 -42.62 -21.46
N ILE A 216 18.71 -42.20 -20.54
CA ILE A 216 19.07 -41.37 -19.37
C ILE A 216 19.96 -42.20 -18.44
N ASP A 217 21.23 -41.83 -18.33
CA ASP A 217 22.22 -42.52 -17.48
C ASP A 217 22.08 -42.15 -15.98
N PHE A 218 21.48 -40.99 -15.70
CA PHE A 218 21.23 -40.52 -14.33
C PHE A 218 19.93 -39.72 -14.28
N ALA A 219 19.03 -40.16 -13.42
CA ALA A 219 17.82 -39.43 -13.04
C ALA A 219 17.72 -39.42 -11.52
N ALA A 220 17.46 -38.25 -10.95
CA ALA A 220 17.19 -38.10 -9.54
C ALA A 220 16.09 -37.07 -9.26
N GLU A 221 15.26 -37.39 -8.28
CA GLU A 221 14.27 -36.50 -7.70
C GLU A 221 14.74 -36.07 -6.32
N ILE A 222 14.59 -34.78 -6.03
CA ILE A 222 15.01 -34.15 -4.79
C ILE A 222 13.81 -33.44 -4.21
N THR A 223 13.24 -33.99 -3.16
CA THR A 223 12.13 -33.38 -2.43
C THR A 223 12.60 -33.00 -1.04
N GLY A 224 12.08 -31.92 -0.49
CA GLY A 224 12.49 -31.52 0.83
C GLY A 224 11.76 -30.31 1.34
N LYS A 225 12.17 -29.85 2.51
CA LYS A 225 11.54 -28.73 3.17
C LYS A 225 12.50 -27.89 3.99
N THR A 226 12.09 -26.65 4.22
CA THR A 226 12.74 -25.71 5.14
C THR A 226 11.70 -24.80 5.79
N PHE A 227 12.11 -24.07 6.82
CA PHE A 227 11.25 -23.09 7.49
C PHE A 227 11.90 -21.73 7.48
N VAL A 228 11.06 -20.70 7.28
CA VAL A 228 11.44 -19.30 7.40
C VAL A 228 10.62 -18.62 8.47
N LYS A 229 11.24 -17.71 9.23
CA LYS A 229 10.59 -16.93 10.28
C LYS A 229 10.70 -15.44 9.98
N GLY A 230 9.57 -14.74 10.03
CA GLY A 230 9.57 -13.27 10.01
C GLY A 230 10.19 -12.65 8.74
N LYS A 231 10.20 -13.36 7.61
CA LYS A 231 10.74 -12.88 6.34
C LYS A 231 9.64 -12.38 5.41
N ASP A 232 9.83 -11.19 4.87
CA ASP A 232 9.02 -10.67 3.78
C ASP A 232 9.26 -11.44 2.47
N ARG A 233 8.54 -11.09 1.40
CA ARG A 233 8.63 -11.79 0.10
C ARG A 233 10.07 -11.87 -0.40
N LYS A 234 10.82 -10.77 -0.32
CA LYS A 234 12.24 -10.73 -0.72
C LYS A 234 13.09 -11.67 0.13
N GLY A 235 12.90 -11.68 1.44
CA GLY A 235 13.60 -12.59 2.34
C GLY A 235 13.26 -14.06 2.08
N VAL A 236 12.01 -14.38 1.71
CA VAL A 236 11.61 -15.73 1.28
C VAL A 236 12.37 -16.13 0.01
N GLU A 237 12.44 -15.24 -0.98
CA GLU A 237 13.19 -15.49 -2.24
C GLU A 237 14.70 -15.68 -2.02
N GLU A 238 15.29 -14.98 -1.05
CA GLU A 238 16.69 -15.19 -0.65
C GLU A 238 16.90 -16.60 -0.08
N VAL A 239 15.95 -17.09 0.72
CA VAL A 239 15.98 -18.47 1.22
C VAL A 239 15.83 -19.47 0.09
N GLU A 240 14.92 -19.26 -0.86
CA GLU A 240 14.77 -20.14 -2.03
C GLU A 240 16.08 -20.28 -2.83
N LYS A 241 16.81 -19.18 -3.02
CA LYS A 241 18.15 -19.20 -3.65
C LYS A 241 19.16 -19.95 -2.79
N GLY A 242 19.09 -19.76 -1.48
CA GLY A 242 19.94 -20.46 -0.52
C GLY A 242 19.76 -21.98 -0.55
N ILE A 243 18.53 -22.47 -0.67
CA ILE A 243 18.22 -23.91 -0.82
C ILE A 243 18.95 -24.47 -2.05
N GLN A 244 18.78 -23.81 -3.21
CA GLN A 244 19.42 -24.26 -4.45
C GLN A 244 20.95 -24.27 -4.34
N LYS A 245 21.54 -23.25 -3.70
CA LYS A 245 22.98 -23.17 -3.45
C LYS A 245 23.47 -24.31 -2.54
N THR A 246 22.76 -24.59 -1.46
CA THR A 246 23.06 -25.69 -0.54
C THR A 246 22.97 -27.05 -1.24
N LEU A 247 21.95 -27.27 -2.07
CA LEU A 247 21.80 -28.50 -2.87
C LEU A 247 22.94 -28.66 -3.89
N LYS A 248 23.29 -27.58 -4.61
CA LYS A 248 24.41 -27.57 -5.57
C LYS A 248 25.72 -28.00 -4.90
N GLU A 249 26.05 -27.42 -3.76
CA GLU A 249 27.30 -27.73 -3.07
C GLU A 249 27.32 -29.17 -2.57
N TRP A 250 26.21 -29.65 -2.00
CA TRP A 250 26.12 -31.04 -1.56
C TRP A 250 26.31 -32.04 -2.72
N ILE A 251 25.66 -31.79 -3.87
CA ILE A 251 25.84 -32.64 -5.07
C ILE A 251 27.29 -32.58 -5.56
N LYS A 252 27.88 -31.38 -5.56
CA LYS A 252 29.25 -31.18 -5.98
C LYS A 252 30.23 -32.00 -5.13
N GLU A 253 30.06 -31.98 -3.81
CA GLU A 253 30.91 -32.72 -2.86
C GLU A 253 30.71 -34.23 -2.94
N ASN A 254 29.48 -34.71 -3.16
CA ASN A 254 29.14 -36.13 -3.08
C ASN A 254 29.25 -36.88 -4.41
N PHE A 255 29.08 -36.20 -5.55
CA PHE A 255 29.05 -36.83 -6.88
C PHE A 255 30.10 -36.28 -7.83
N ASP A 256 30.23 -34.96 -7.91
CA ASP A 256 31.14 -34.35 -8.89
C ASP A 256 32.61 -34.38 -8.44
N ARG A 257 32.87 -34.43 -7.11
CA ARG A 257 34.21 -34.34 -6.52
C ARG A 257 35.20 -35.34 -7.09
N GLN A 258 34.82 -36.61 -7.18
CA GLN A 258 35.71 -37.66 -7.72
C GLN A 258 36.08 -37.39 -9.18
N LYS A 259 35.13 -36.91 -9.98
CA LYS A 259 35.34 -36.57 -11.40
C LYS A 259 36.27 -35.37 -11.55
N MET A 260 36.08 -34.34 -10.72
CA MET A 260 36.95 -33.16 -10.67
C MET A 260 38.37 -33.51 -10.22
N GLU A 261 38.53 -34.28 -9.14
CA GLU A 261 39.83 -34.74 -8.65
C GLU A 261 40.59 -35.58 -9.70
N LYS A 262 39.88 -36.48 -10.41
CA LYS A 262 40.48 -37.28 -11.49
C LYS A 262 40.97 -36.40 -12.65
N ALA A 263 40.14 -35.46 -13.12
CA ALA A 263 40.52 -34.56 -14.19
C ALA A 263 41.73 -33.70 -13.81
N GLN A 264 41.76 -33.20 -12.58
CA GLN A 264 42.88 -32.43 -12.05
C GLN A 264 44.19 -33.24 -12.05
N ARG A 265 44.16 -34.51 -11.64
CA ARG A 265 45.34 -35.41 -11.71
C ARG A 265 45.80 -35.65 -13.15
N GLU A 266 44.88 -35.67 -14.10
CA GLU A 266 45.16 -35.82 -15.53
C GLU A 266 45.54 -34.50 -16.24
N GLY A 267 45.62 -33.37 -15.51
CA GLY A 267 45.90 -32.05 -16.11
C GLY A 267 44.77 -31.53 -17.00
N LYS A 268 43.53 -32.02 -16.81
CA LYS A 268 42.35 -31.66 -17.59
C LYS A 268 41.36 -30.84 -16.76
N THR A 269 40.58 -30.01 -17.43
CA THR A 269 39.40 -29.35 -16.85
C THR A 269 38.15 -30.16 -17.14
N VAL A 270 37.26 -30.30 -16.14
CA VAL A 270 35.93 -30.87 -16.36
C VAL A 270 35.04 -29.78 -16.94
N PRO A 271 34.41 -29.98 -18.12
CA PRO A 271 33.42 -29.06 -18.62
C PRO A 271 32.26 -28.90 -17.62
N THR A 272 31.81 -27.67 -17.39
CA THR A 272 30.71 -27.35 -16.46
C THR A 272 29.44 -28.17 -16.74
N GLU A 273 29.12 -28.37 -18.03
CA GLU A 273 27.98 -29.16 -18.51
C GLU A 273 28.07 -30.66 -18.14
N ALA A 274 29.24 -31.13 -17.73
CA ALA A 274 29.48 -32.50 -17.33
C ALA A 274 29.27 -32.74 -15.83
N LEU A 275 28.98 -31.70 -15.04
CA LEU A 275 28.73 -31.76 -13.60
C LEU A 275 27.25 -31.93 -13.30
N LEU A 276 26.90 -32.80 -12.34
CA LEU A 276 25.51 -32.99 -11.92
C LEU A 276 24.97 -31.78 -11.16
N SER A 277 25.81 -31.11 -10.38
CA SER A 277 25.46 -29.87 -9.65
C SER A 277 24.97 -28.75 -10.59
N GLU A 278 25.34 -28.78 -11.86
CA GLU A 278 24.92 -27.80 -12.86
C GLU A 278 23.69 -28.22 -13.67
N LYS A 279 23.16 -29.42 -13.40
CA LYS A 279 21.97 -29.99 -14.05
C LYS A 279 20.74 -30.02 -13.14
N ILE A 280 20.79 -29.36 -12.00
CA ILE A 280 19.65 -29.23 -11.09
C ILE A 280 18.61 -28.32 -11.71
N ILE A 281 17.42 -28.86 -11.93
CA ILE A 281 16.24 -28.14 -12.42
C ILE A 281 15.30 -27.93 -11.22
N LYS A 282 14.81 -26.71 -11.04
CA LYS A 282 13.79 -26.39 -10.04
C LYS A 282 12.42 -26.71 -10.65
N GLU A 283 11.71 -27.68 -10.07
CA GLU A 283 10.36 -28.04 -10.50
C GLU A 283 9.32 -27.12 -9.84
N GLY A 284 9.43 -26.92 -8.53
CA GLY A 284 8.45 -26.13 -7.79
C GLY A 284 8.85 -25.86 -6.35
N ILE A 285 8.21 -24.84 -5.78
CA ILE A 285 8.18 -24.57 -4.34
C ILE A 285 6.75 -24.31 -3.94
N GLU A 286 6.31 -25.00 -2.90
CA GLU A 286 5.01 -24.87 -2.27
C GLU A 286 5.18 -24.24 -0.89
N TYR A 287 4.18 -23.48 -0.48
CA TYR A 287 4.20 -22.76 0.79
C TYR A 287 3.14 -23.33 1.70
N LYS A 288 3.48 -23.52 2.98
CA LYS A 288 2.55 -24.03 3.96
C LYS A 288 2.71 -23.31 5.29
N LEU A 289 1.60 -22.87 5.90
CA LEU A 289 1.66 -22.25 7.22
C LEU A 289 1.82 -23.31 8.33
N GLU A 290 3.06 -23.64 8.66
CA GLU A 290 3.43 -24.63 9.69
C GLU A 290 4.38 -24.05 10.73
N ARG A 291 4.43 -24.69 11.90
CA ARG A 291 5.41 -24.38 12.94
C ARG A 291 6.65 -25.23 12.74
N GLY A 292 7.81 -24.58 12.64
CA GLY A 292 9.06 -25.30 12.51
C GLY A 292 10.28 -24.51 12.94
N ARG A 293 11.44 -25.13 12.78
CA ARG A 293 12.74 -24.54 13.12
C ARG A 293 13.46 -24.12 11.85
N GLU A 294 13.88 -22.86 11.82
CA GLU A 294 14.66 -22.30 10.72
C GLU A 294 16.11 -22.81 10.69
N GLY A 295 16.80 -22.52 9.59
CA GLY A 295 18.26 -22.69 9.46
C GLY A 295 18.73 -24.03 8.89
N TRP A 296 17.80 -24.93 8.56
CA TRP A 296 18.10 -26.24 7.99
C TRP A 296 17.37 -26.45 6.67
N VAL A 297 18.03 -27.17 5.77
CA VAL A 297 17.50 -27.70 4.52
C VAL A 297 17.45 -29.22 4.70
N GLU A 298 16.25 -29.78 4.73
CA GLU A 298 16.02 -31.22 4.89
C GLU A 298 15.51 -31.76 3.55
N PHE A 299 16.24 -32.67 2.92
CA PHE A 299 15.82 -33.25 1.65
C PHE A 299 16.04 -34.76 1.60
N THR A 300 15.17 -35.40 0.84
CA THR A 300 15.35 -36.73 0.30
C THR A 300 15.95 -36.60 -1.08
N PHE A 301 17.07 -37.31 -1.32
CA PHE A 301 17.62 -37.52 -2.65
C PHE A 301 17.28 -38.93 -3.11
N GLU A 302 16.53 -39.06 -4.20
CA GLU A 302 16.11 -40.35 -4.76
C GLU A 302 16.66 -40.52 -6.17
N LYS A 303 17.61 -41.45 -6.33
CA LYS A 303 18.10 -41.86 -7.65
C LYS A 303 17.12 -42.88 -8.24
N THR A 304 16.52 -42.58 -9.38
CA THR A 304 15.42 -43.36 -9.95
C THR A 304 15.86 -44.33 -11.06
N LYS A 305 17.04 -44.13 -11.66
CA LYS A 305 17.58 -44.98 -12.74
C LYS A 305 18.93 -45.59 -12.42
N GLU A 306 19.15 -46.79 -12.95
CA GLU A 306 20.34 -47.63 -12.77
C GLU A 306 20.83 -47.73 -11.31
N ARG A 307 20.44 -48.81 -10.63
CA ARG A 307 20.65 -49.04 -9.18
C ARG A 307 19.96 -47.95 -8.34
N PRO A 308 18.62 -48.00 -8.21
CA PRO A 308 17.86 -47.03 -7.44
C PRO A 308 18.28 -47.05 -5.97
N TRP A 309 18.34 -45.86 -5.38
CA TRP A 309 18.57 -45.70 -3.94
C TRP A 309 18.06 -44.35 -3.47
N LYS A 310 17.80 -44.27 -2.16
CA LYS A 310 17.29 -43.07 -1.49
C LYS A 310 18.18 -42.71 -0.30
N LYS A 311 18.38 -41.40 -0.08
CA LYS A 311 19.14 -40.87 1.07
C LYS A 311 18.49 -39.62 1.59
N ASP A 312 18.24 -39.61 2.90
CA ASP A 312 17.80 -38.41 3.61
C ASP A 312 19.00 -37.62 4.11
N VAL A 313 18.94 -36.31 3.93
CA VAL A 313 20.04 -35.40 4.17
C VAL A 313 19.51 -34.16 4.88
N ARG A 314 20.25 -33.71 5.88
CA ARG A 314 19.99 -32.47 6.60
C ARG A 314 21.23 -31.61 6.60
N LEU A 315 21.14 -30.43 6.02
CA LEU A 315 22.24 -29.48 5.89
C LEU A 315 21.86 -28.12 6.49
N ARG A 316 22.86 -27.37 6.93
CA ARG A 316 22.65 -25.98 7.32
C ARG A 316 22.40 -25.15 6.06
N LEU A 317 21.35 -24.32 6.09
CA LEU A 317 21.01 -23.44 4.98
C LEU A 317 22.14 -22.43 4.73
N MET A 318 22.56 -22.30 3.48
CA MET A 318 23.51 -21.27 3.03
C MET A 318 22.72 -20.08 2.49
N LEU A 319 22.82 -18.93 3.15
CA LEU A 319 22.23 -17.67 2.66
C LEU A 319 23.21 -16.90 1.75
#